data_AF-A0AAD4F0G6-F1
#
_entry.id   AF-A0AAD4F0G6-F1
#
_cell.length_a   1.000
_cell.length_b   1.000
_cell.length_c   1.000
_cell.angle_alpha   90.00
_cell.angle_beta   90.00
_cell.angle_gamma   90.00
#
_symmetry.space_group_name_H-M   'P 1'
#
loop_
_entity.id
_entity.type
_entity.pdbx_description
1 polymer ?
#
loop_
_entity_poly.entity_id
_entity_poly.type
_entity_poly.pdbx_seq_one_letter_code
_entity_poly.pdbx_strand_id
1 'polypeptide(L)'
;MLHFASRRARPDVSENLDADALYSFKTADETVFVAYLDPSDKDSFGIYEDVARKYRDEFSFGTVVDSEVVEAQGVQVPAIRGWPIIYLFGATETERQRLRKSLYKLARNHYDSFTSVVVDPFQFPDLMGRLGLKPDVFPAGAVHQLSKNRIYPYPKQTFSSDALQRWGLDVYQGRIKPWTPPGVTTTYEDLGPTRAATRKVSMAKIPGVKIKIAGRDEL
;
A
#
# COMPACT_ATOMS: atom_id res chain seq x y z
N MET A 1 -4.11 -15.01 14.95
CA MET A 1 -4.95 -15.08 16.18
C MET A 1 -4.73 -13.91 17.13
N LEU A 2 -3.50 -13.38 17.28
CA LEU A 2 -3.19 -12.25 18.19
C LEU A 2 -3.91 -10.93 17.84
N HIS A 3 -4.04 -10.57 16.56
CA HIS A 3 -4.65 -9.30 16.16
C HIS A 3 -6.15 -9.18 16.49
N PHE A 4 -6.90 -10.29 16.43
CA PHE A 4 -8.34 -10.30 16.73
C PHE A 4 -8.66 -9.86 18.17
N ALA A 5 -7.90 -10.35 19.15
CA ALA A 5 -8.10 -9.96 20.54
C ALA A 5 -7.75 -8.48 20.78
N SER A 6 -6.70 -7.98 20.12
CA SER A 6 -6.30 -6.58 20.20
C SER A 6 -7.29 -5.62 19.54
N ARG A 7 -7.99 -6.04 18.47
CA ARG A 7 -9.03 -5.23 17.80
C ARG A 7 -10.22 -4.94 18.71
N ARG A 8 -10.71 -5.95 19.45
CA ARG A 8 -11.86 -5.79 20.37
C ARG A 8 -11.60 -4.82 21.52
N ALA A 9 -10.33 -4.65 21.91
CA ALA A 9 -9.93 -3.73 22.98
C ALA A 9 -9.81 -2.27 22.51
N ARG A 10 -9.89 -2.00 21.20
CA ARG A 10 -9.79 -0.65 20.63
C ARG A 10 -11.17 -0.02 20.42
N PRO A 11 -11.26 1.32 20.49
CA PRO A 11 -12.44 2.03 20.01
C PRO A 11 -12.71 1.71 18.54
N ASP A 12 -13.95 1.90 18.09
CA ASP A 12 -14.36 1.66 16.70
C ASP A 12 -13.49 2.46 15.72
N VAL A 13 -13.13 3.68 16.11
CA VAL A 13 -12.14 4.53 15.45
C VAL A 13 -11.10 5.00 16.48
N SER A 14 -9.82 4.82 16.18
CA SER A 14 -8.73 5.45 16.97
C SER A 14 -8.54 6.89 16.48
N GLU A 15 -9.10 7.84 17.22
CA GLU A 15 -9.20 9.23 16.77
C GLU A 15 -7.93 10.05 17.01
N ASN A 16 -7.76 11.10 16.19
CA ASN A 16 -6.73 12.14 16.34
C ASN A 16 -5.31 11.58 16.50
N LEU A 17 -4.96 10.65 15.61
CA LEU A 17 -3.62 10.09 15.55
C LEU A 17 -2.63 11.19 15.18
N ASP A 18 -1.79 11.58 16.14
CA ASP A 18 -0.59 12.36 15.88
C ASP A 18 0.44 11.55 15.06
N ALA A 19 1.60 12.14 14.74
CA ALA A 19 2.58 11.47 13.90
C ALA A 19 3.08 10.12 14.46
N ASP A 20 3.28 10.02 15.77
CA ASP A 20 3.83 8.83 16.43
C ASP A 20 2.75 7.76 16.61
N ALA A 21 1.54 8.18 17.03
CA ALA A 21 0.37 7.34 17.13
C ALA A 21 -0.02 6.79 15.75
N LEU A 22 0.03 7.62 14.70
CA LEU A 22 -0.21 7.19 13.33
C LEU A 22 0.81 6.12 12.94
N TYR A 23 2.11 6.35 13.13
CA TYR A 23 3.14 5.36 12.81
C TYR A 23 2.91 4.02 13.50
N SER A 24 2.60 4.04 14.80
CA SER A 24 2.29 2.85 15.57
C SER A 24 1.02 2.16 15.06
N PHE A 25 -0.03 2.95 14.79
CA PHE A 25 -1.31 2.48 14.28
C PHE A 25 -1.17 1.75 12.94
N LYS A 26 -0.31 2.22 12.03
CA LYS A 26 -0.03 1.57 10.73
C LYS A 26 0.40 0.11 10.83
N THR A 27 0.97 -0.29 11.96
CA THR A 27 1.45 -1.66 12.21
C THR A 27 0.59 -2.45 13.17
N ALA A 28 -0.45 -1.81 13.69
CA ALA A 28 -1.22 -2.33 14.79
C ALA A 28 -2.17 -3.46 14.33
N ASP A 29 -2.37 -3.63 13.02
CA ASP A 29 -3.15 -4.68 12.38
C ASP A 29 -2.65 -4.96 10.95
N GLU A 30 -3.08 -6.07 10.35
CA GLU A 30 -2.71 -6.46 8.98
C GLU A 30 -3.28 -5.51 7.92
N THR A 31 -4.50 -5.02 8.16
CA THR A 31 -5.17 -4.03 7.31
C THR A 31 -5.73 -2.91 8.19
N VAL A 32 -5.21 -1.71 7.95
CA VAL A 32 -5.59 -0.49 8.65
C VAL A 32 -6.14 0.52 7.63
N PHE A 33 -7.18 1.24 8.03
CA PHE A 33 -7.72 2.39 7.31
C PHE A 33 -7.51 3.64 8.16
N VAL A 34 -7.01 4.71 7.53
CA VAL A 34 -6.84 6.00 8.20
C VAL A 34 -7.55 7.07 7.38
N ALA A 35 -8.53 7.72 8.00
CA ALA A 35 -9.20 8.88 7.43
C ALA A 35 -8.46 10.17 7.83
N TYR A 36 -8.16 11.00 6.85
CA TYR A 36 -7.64 12.36 7.00
C TYR A 36 -8.81 13.30 6.79
N LEU A 37 -9.20 14.02 7.83
CA LEU A 37 -10.43 14.81 7.87
C LEU A 37 -10.13 16.22 8.37
N ASP A 38 -10.92 17.19 7.93
CA ASP A 38 -10.99 18.48 8.63
C ASP A 38 -11.76 18.27 9.94
N PRO A 39 -11.31 18.81 11.10
CA PRO A 39 -11.99 18.63 12.37
C PRO A 39 -13.43 19.17 12.40
N SER A 40 -13.77 20.08 11.49
CA SER A 40 -15.12 20.63 11.31
C SER A 40 -16.04 19.77 10.44
N ASP A 41 -15.50 18.83 9.66
CA ASP A 41 -16.26 17.95 8.75
C ASP A 41 -16.88 16.76 9.52
N LYS A 42 -17.95 17.05 10.27
CA LYS A 42 -18.68 16.06 11.06
C LYS A 42 -19.42 15.03 10.21
N ASP A 43 -19.81 15.41 9.00
CA ASP A 43 -20.56 14.53 8.08
C ASP A 43 -19.65 13.41 7.57
N SER A 44 -18.45 13.74 7.07
CA SER A 44 -17.48 12.73 6.63
C SER A 44 -17.02 11.84 7.80
N PHE A 45 -16.85 12.41 8.99
CA PHE A 45 -16.53 11.63 10.19
C PHE A 45 -17.64 10.63 10.53
N GLY A 46 -18.91 11.06 10.54
CA GLY A 46 -20.04 10.18 10.84
C GLY A 46 -20.16 9.00 9.87
N ILE A 47 -19.98 9.25 8.57
CA ILE A 47 -19.97 8.19 7.54
C ILE A 47 -18.81 7.21 7.77
N TYR A 48 -17.62 7.73 8.08
CA TYR A 48 -16.45 6.89 8.36
C TYR A 48 -16.64 6.03 9.61
N GLU A 49 -17.24 6.60 10.66
CA GLU A 49 -17.56 5.90 11.90
C GLU A 49 -18.55 4.75 11.66
N ASP A 50 -19.57 4.95 10.82
CA ASP A 50 -20.52 3.89 10.46
C ASP A 50 -19.85 2.71 9.75
N VAL A 51 -18.93 3.01 8.82
CA VAL A 51 -18.13 1.98 8.15
C VAL A 51 -17.22 1.26 9.15
N ALA A 52 -16.54 2.01 10.02
CA ALA A 52 -15.68 1.46 11.04
C ALA A 52 -16.45 0.52 11.98
N ARG A 53 -17.62 0.95 12.48
CA ARG A 53 -18.53 0.13 13.29
C ARG A 53 -18.87 -1.19 12.62
N LYS A 54 -19.16 -1.17 11.32
CA LYS A 54 -19.56 -2.36 10.57
C LYS A 54 -18.41 -3.36 10.36
N TYR A 55 -17.18 -2.88 10.19
CA TYR A 55 -16.04 -3.71 9.79
C TYR A 55 -14.92 -3.81 10.83
N ARG A 56 -15.11 -3.28 12.04
CA ARG A 56 -14.09 -3.27 13.12
C ARG A 56 -13.59 -4.64 13.56
N ASP A 57 -14.37 -5.70 13.31
CA ASP A 57 -13.96 -7.07 13.62
C ASP A 57 -12.93 -7.61 12.61
N GLU A 58 -12.89 -7.03 11.41
CA GLU A 58 -12.05 -7.42 10.28
C GLU A 58 -10.86 -6.49 10.07
N PHE A 59 -11.04 -5.18 10.30
CA PHE A 59 -10.06 -4.14 10.04
C PHE A 59 -9.95 -3.15 11.21
N SER A 60 -8.85 -2.41 11.23
CA SER A 60 -8.63 -1.33 12.20
C SER A 60 -8.80 0.04 11.54
N PHE A 61 -9.50 0.95 12.21
CA PHE A 61 -9.83 2.28 11.70
C PHE A 61 -9.27 3.39 12.59
N GLY A 62 -8.67 4.41 12.00
CA GLY A 62 -8.19 5.60 12.71
C GLY A 62 -8.47 6.89 11.97
N THR A 63 -8.35 8.04 12.65
CA THR A 63 -8.45 9.37 12.03
C THR A 63 -7.23 10.22 12.33
N VAL A 64 -6.92 11.12 11.40
CA VAL A 64 -5.94 12.18 11.52
C VAL A 64 -6.65 13.48 11.15
N VAL A 65 -6.64 14.46 12.04
CA VAL A 65 -7.20 15.80 11.79
C VAL A 65 -6.15 16.90 11.91
N ASP A 66 -4.96 16.56 12.40
CA ASP A 66 -3.83 17.48 12.53
C ASP A 66 -3.31 17.85 11.13
N SER A 67 -3.37 19.14 10.79
CA SER A 67 -2.98 19.64 9.47
C SER A 67 -1.51 19.40 9.15
N GLU A 68 -0.60 19.45 10.13
CA GLU A 68 0.83 19.19 9.89
C GLU A 68 1.04 17.71 9.54
N VAL A 69 0.33 16.80 10.20
CA VAL A 69 0.37 15.37 9.89
C VAL A 69 -0.23 15.11 8.51
N VAL A 70 -1.37 15.73 8.18
CA VAL A 70 -2.02 15.65 6.86
C VAL A 70 -1.07 16.09 5.74
N GLU A 71 -0.43 17.25 5.90
CA GLU A 71 0.55 17.79 4.94
C GLU A 71 1.76 16.87 4.79
N ALA A 72 2.31 16.36 5.89
CA ALA A 72 3.42 15.41 5.87
C ALA A 72 3.06 14.09 5.17
N GLN A 73 1.80 13.68 5.22
CA GLN A 73 1.31 12.52 4.46
C GLN A 73 1.05 12.85 2.98
N GLY A 74 1.04 14.12 2.57
CA GLY A 74 0.78 14.55 1.20
C GLY A 74 -0.63 14.19 0.71
N VAL A 75 -1.62 14.37 1.57
CA VAL A 75 -3.02 14.00 1.33
C VAL A 75 -3.89 15.25 1.26
N GLN A 76 -4.85 15.30 0.34
CA GLN A 76 -5.91 16.31 0.32
C GLN A 76 -7.11 15.80 1.12
N VAL A 77 -7.63 16.59 2.05
CA VAL A 77 -8.78 16.22 2.89
C VAL A 77 -10.12 16.59 2.21
N PRO A 78 -11.21 15.81 2.41
CA PRO A 78 -11.24 14.54 3.13
C PRO A 78 -10.67 13.38 2.30
N ALA A 79 -9.96 12.45 2.94
CA ALA A 79 -9.44 11.26 2.26
C ALA A 79 -9.29 10.07 3.19
N ILE A 80 -9.44 8.86 2.66
CA ILE A 80 -9.17 7.61 3.37
C ILE A 80 -7.96 6.94 2.72
N ARG A 81 -6.93 6.62 3.51
CA ARG A 81 -5.83 5.75 3.06
C ARG A 81 -5.99 4.35 3.61
N GLY A 82 -6.01 3.39 2.70
CA GLY A 82 -5.56 2.02 2.94
C GLY A 82 -4.22 1.80 2.23
N TRP A 83 -3.33 1.05 2.87
CA TRP A 83 -2.02 0.73 2.31
C TRP A 83 -2.17 -0.14 1.06
N PRO A 84 -1.37 0.09 0.01
CA PRO A 84 -1.34 -0.83 -1.10
C PRO A 84 -0.99 -2.25 -0.62
N ILE A 85 -1.67 -3.25 -1.17
CA ILE A 85 -1.33 -4.65 -0.94
C ILE A 85 -0.54 -5.15 -2.15
N ILE A 86 0.62 -5.75 -1.89
CA ILE A 86 1.43 -6.46 -2.88
C ILE A 86 1.15 -7.95 -2.75
N TYR A 87 0.49 -8.51 -3.75
CA TYR A 87 0.26 -9.95 -3.86
C TYR A 87 1.42 -10.60 -4.58
N LEU A 88 1.93 -11.71 -4.03
CA LEU A 88 3.02 -12.50 -4.59
C LEU A 88 2.60 -13.97 -4.60
N PHE A 89 2.42 -14.54 -5.78
CA PHE A 89 1.97 -15.92 -5.98
C PHE A 89 3.16 -16.85 -6.23
N GLY A 90 3.22 -17.94 -5.47
CA GLY A 90 4.14 -19.05 -5.71
C GLY A 90 3.37 -20.36 -5.61
N ALA A 91 3.41 -21.18 -6.66
CA ALA A 91 2.68 -22.45 -6.72
C ALA A 91 3.23 -23.49 -5.75
N THR A 92 4.55 -23.51 -5.56
CA THR A 92 5.22 -24.42 -4.63
C THR A 92 5.66 -23.73 -3.35
N GLU A 93 5.78 -24.49 -2.27
CA GLU A 93 6.31 -23.96 -1.01
C GLU A 93 7.74 -23.41 -1.18
N THR A 94 8.57 -24.08 -1.97
CA THR A 94 9.93 -23.62 -2.27
C THR A 94 9.94 -22.23 -2.93
N GLU A 95 9.05 -21.98 -3.89
CA GLU A 95 8.93 -20.66 -4.51
C GLU A 95 8.44 -19.60 -3.52
N ARG A 96 7.43 -19.93 -2.70
CA ARG A 96 6.94 -19.03 -1.65
C ARG A 96 8.04 -18.68 -0.63
N GLN A 97 8.86 -19.66 -0.23
CA GLN A 97 10.01 -19.43 0.64
C GLN A 97 11.08 -18.55 -0.03
N ARG A 98 11.36 -18.75 -1.32
CA ARG A 98 12.27 -17.89 -2.10
C ARG A 98 11.77 -16.45 -2.16
N LEU A 99 10.49 -16.24 -2.44
CA LEU A 99 9.85 -14.91 -2.45
C LEU A 99 9.94 -14.23 -1.08
N ARG A 100 9.61 -14.94 0.01
CA ARG A 100 9.75 -14.42 1.38
C ARG A 100 11.18 -14.00 1.67
N LYS A 101 12.16 -14.85 1.36
CA LYS A 101 13.58 -14.57 1.62
C LYS A 101 14.10 -13.40 0.79
N SER A 102 13.76 -13.35 -0.51
CA SER A 102 14.28 -12.32 -1.41
C SER A 102 13.68 -10.93 -1.13
N LEU A 103 12.44 -10.88 -0.63
CA LEU A 103 11.72 -9.63 -0.40
C LEU A 103 11.62 -9.24 1.08
N TYR A 104 12.15 -10.04 2.00
CA TYR A 104 12.13 -9.75 3.44
C TYR A 104 12.66 -8.35 3.78
N LYS A 105 13.84 -7.98 3.25
CA LYS A 105 14.42 -6.66 3.50
C LYS A 105 13.55 -5.54 2.96
N LEU A 106 12.96 -5.73 1.78
CA LEU A 106 12.06 -4.77 1.15
C LEU A 106 10.81 -4.56 2.02
N ALA A 107 10.12 -5.64 2.37
CA ALA A 107 8.93 -5.59 3.21
C ALA A 107 9.22 -4.98 4.58
N ARG A 108 10.34 -5.33 5.21
CA ARG A 108 10.72 -4.78 6.51
C ARG A 108 11.10 -3.30 6.48
N ASN A 109 11.70 -2.82 5.40
CA ASN A 109 12.11 -1.42 5.30
C ASN A 109 10.97 -0.49 4.86
N HIS A 110 9.84 -1.05 4.41
CA HIS A 110 8.72 -0.30 3.81
C HIS A 110 7.35 -0.78 4.32
N TYR A 111 7.30 -1.40 5.50
CA TYR A 111 6.04 -1.93 6.05
C TYR A 111 5.00 -0.83 6.28
N ASP A 112 5.46 0.41 6.48
CA ASP A 112 4.65 1.61 6.69
C ASP A 112 4.14 2.21 5.37
N SER A 113 4.51 1.61 4.24
CA SER A 113 4.25 2.09 2.89
C SER A 113 3.39 1.11 2.08
N PHE A 114 3.46 -0.20 2.35
CA PHE A 114 2.59 -1.23 1.78
C PHE A 114 2.58 -2.50 2.62
N THR A 115 1.54 -3.31 2.45
CA THR A 115 1.47 -4.69 2.98
C THR A 115 1.88 -5.67 1.88
N SER A 116 2.67 -6.70 2.18
CA SER A 116 3.01 -7.76 1.23
C SER A 116 2.45 -9.11 1.68
N VAL A 117 1.79 -9.82 0.77
CA VAL A 117 1.22 -11.15 1.03
C VAL A 117 1.78 -12.17 0.04
N VAL A 118 2.26 -13.30 0.55
CA VAL A 118 2.72 -14.44 -0.26
C VAL A 118 1.62 -15.50 -0.25
N VAL A 119 1.08 -15.79 -1.44
CA VAL A 119 -0.16 -16.53 -1.64
C VAL A 119 0.12 -17.89 -2.29
N ASP A 120 -0.52 -18.94 -1.75
CA ASP A 120 -0.69 -20.21 -2.46
C ASP A 120 -1.88 -20.06 -3.43
N PRO A 121 -1.63 -20.06 -4.76
CA PRO A 121 -2.68 -19.83 -5.75
C PRO A 121 -3.78 -20.89 -5.72
N PHE A 122 -3.48 -22.11 -5.29
CA PHE A 122 -4.44 -23.21 -5.28
C PHE A 122 -5.45 -23.11 -4.13
N GLN A 123 -5.15 -22.32 -3.10
CA GLN A 123 -6.11 -21.97 -2.04
C GLN A 123 -7.05 -20.83 -2.45
N PHE A 124 -6.68 -20.06 -3.47
CA PHE A 124 -7.41 -18.87 -3.93
C PHE A 124 -7.48 -18.80 -5.46
N PRO A 125 -8.11 -19.77 -6.14
CA PRO A 125 -8.00 -19.96 -7.59
C PRO A 125 -8.48 -18.77 -8.42
N ASP A 126 -9.47 -18.01 -7.96
CA ASP A 126 -10.00 -16.85 -8.68
C ASP A 126 -9.15 -15.58 -8.52
N LEU A 127 -8.32 -15.52 -7.47
CA LEU A 127 -7.69 -14.26 -7.06
C LEU A 127 -6.74 -13.72 -8.11
N MET A 128 -5.99 -14.59 -8.79
CA MET A 128 -5.07 -14.17 -9.86
C MET A 128 -5.80 -13.46 -11.00
N GLY A 129 -6.94 -14.02 -11.45
CA GLY A 129 -7.74 -13.42 -12.51
C GLY A 129 -8.32 -12.06 -12.09
N ARG A 130 -8.76 -11.92 -10.84
CA ARG A 130 -9.23 -10.64 -10.28
C ARG A 130 -8.13 -9.57 -10.21
N LEU A 131 -6.86 -10.00 -10.17
CA LEU A 131 -5.70 -9.13 -10.15
C LEU A 131 -5.08 -8.89 -11.54
N GLY A 132 -5.75 -9.33 -12.62
CA GLY A 132 -5.26 -9.19 -13.99
C GLY A 132 -4.03 -10.05 -14.30
N LEU A 133 -3.77 -11.08 -13.49
CA LEU A 133 -2.70 -12.04 -13.69
C LEU A 133 -3.19 -13.23 -14.51
N LYS A 134 -2.28 -13.81 -15.31
CA LYS A 134 -2.57 -15.05 -16.03
C LYS A 134 -2.56 -16.22 -15.03
N PRO A 135 -3.61 -17.05 -14.99
CA PRO A 135 -3.59 -18.31 -14.24
C PRO A 135 -2.41 -19.18 -14.66
N ASP A 136 -1.93 -20.01 -13.73
CA ASP A 136 -0.89 -21.02 -13.96
C ASP A 136 0.49 -20.49 -14.42
N VAL A 137 0.71 -19.18 -14.36
CA VAL A 137 2.01 -18.54 -14.64
C VAL A 137 2.64 -18.11 -13.32
N PHE A 138 3.74 -18.76 -12.93
CA PHE A 138 4.40 -18.53 -11.64
C PHE A 138 5.92 -18.33 -11.77
N PRO A 139 6.53 -17.54 -10.86
CA PRO A 139 5.87 -16.68 -9.88
C PRO A 139 5.18 -15.49 -10.55
N ALA A 140 4.16 -14.95 -9.89
CA ALA A 140 3.40 -13.79 -10.37
C ALA A 140 3.08 -12.84 -9.22
N GLY A 141 2.71 -11.60 -9.52
CA GLY A 141 2.37 -10.66 -8.47
C GLY A 141 1.69 -9.41 -8.99
N ALA A 142 0.98 -8.71 -8.11
CA ALA A 142 0.25 -7.50 -8.44
C ALA A 142 0.22 -6.54 -7.26
N VAL A 143 0.09 -5.25 -7.53
CA VAL A 143 -0.19 -4.23 -6.51
C VAL A 143 -1.66 -3.87 -6.60
N HIS A 144 -2.37 -3.91 -5.47
CA HIS A 144 -3.71 -3.37 -5.32
C HIS A 144 -3.62 -2.11 -4.46
N GLN A 145 -3.84 -0.96 -5.08
CA GLN A 145 -3.96 0.31 -4.40
C GLN A 145 -5.41 0.48 -3.93
N LEU A 146 -5.65 0.14 -2.66
CA LEU A 146 -6.98 0.12 -2.06
C LEU A 146 -7.70 1.47 -2.12
N SER A 147 -7.00 2.57 -1.85
CA SER A 147 -7.60 3.91 -1.78
C SER A 147 -8.25 4.38 -3.09
N LYS A 148 -7.77 3.88 -4.24
CA LYS A 148 -8.33 4.21 -5.56
C LYS A 148 -8.95 3.00 -6.25
N ASN A 149 -8.99 1.86 -5.55
CA ASN A 149 -9.34 0.55 -6.08
C ASN A 149 -8.63 0.23 -7.42
N ARG A 150 -7.32 0.46 -7.50
CA ARG A 150 -6.51 0.24 -8.72
C ARG A 150 -5.65 -0.99 -8.60
N ILE A 151 -5.56 -1.73 -9.69
CA ILE A 151 -4.78 -2.96 -9.77
C ILE A 151 -3.66 -2.77 -10.79
N TYR A 152 -2.46 -3.21 -10.44
CA TYR A 152 -1.27 -3.14 -11.28
C TYR A 152 -0.63 -4.53 -11.31
N PRO A 153 -0.87 -5.34 -12.35
CA PRO A 153 -0.21 -6.63 -12.54
C PRO A 153 1.28 -6.39 -12.81
N TYR A 154 2.16 -7.08 -12.10
CA TYR A 154 3.58 -7.01 -12.36
C TYR A 154 3.90 -7.73 -13.69
N PRO A 155 4.57 -7.08 -14.65
CA PRO A 155 4.65 -7.59 -16.02
C PRO A 155 5.72 -8.68 -16.23
N LYS A 156 6.51 -9.03 -15.20
CA LYS A 156 7.65 -9.96 -15.31
C LYS A 156 7.49 -11.15 -14.37
N GLN A 157 8.12 -12.28 -14.72
CA GLN A 157 8.20 -13.47 -13.87
C GLN A 157 9.42 -13.45 -12.93
N THR A 158 10.30 -12.44 -13.03
CA THR A 158 11.49 -12.32 -12.19
C THR A 158 11.28 -11.28 -11.09
N PHE A 159 11.43 -11.71 -9.84
CA PHE A 159 11.23 -10.92 -8.63
C PHE A 159 12.57 -10.64 -7.96
N SER A 160 13.18 -9.50 -8.30
CA SER A 160 14.31 -8.94 -7.54
C SER A 160 13.88 -7.66 -6.84
N SER A 161 14.47 -7.37 -5.68
CA SER A 161 14.17 -6.15 -4.90
C SER A 161 14.28 -4.89 -5.77
N ASP A 162 15.37 -4.74 -6.52
CA ASP A 162 15.60 -3.59 -7.40
C ASP A 162 14.55 -3.45 -8.50
N ALA A 163 14.15 -4.56 -9.13
CA ALA A 163 13.16 -4.52 -10.20
C ALA A 163 11.79 -4.12 -9.68
N LEU A 164 11.39 -4.66 -8.52
CA LEU A 164 10.13 -4.34 -7.86
C LEU A 164 10.11 -2.91 -7.33
N GLN A 165 11.21 -2.41 -6.76
CA GLN A 165 11.31 -1.02 -6.30
C GLN A 165 11.19 -0.03 -7.45
N ARG A 166 11.90 -0.27 -8.56
CA ARG A 166 11.81 0.59 -9.75
C ARG A 166 10.39 0.59 -10.33
N TRP A 167 9.80 -0.58 -10.49
CA TRP A 167 8.45 -0.70 -11.02
C TRP A 167 7.39 -0.09 -10.08
N GLY A 168 7.51 -0.32 -8.77
CA GLY A 168 6.63 0.29 -7.77
C GLY A 168 6.74 1.81 -7.75
N LEU A 169 7.93 2.37 -7.95
CA LEU A 169 8.13 3.81 -8.12
C LEU A 169 7.45 4.32 -9.41
N ASP A 170 7.54 3.58 -10.51
CA ASP A 170 6.84 3.94 -11.74
C ASP A 170 5.31 3.92 -11.57
N VAL A 171 4.77 2.96 -10.80
CA VAL A 171 3.35 2.94 -10.40
C VAL A 171 2.99 4.17 -9.56
N TYR A 172 3.76 4.45 -8.51
CA TYR A 172 3.54 5.60 -7.63
C TYR A 172 3.60 6.94 -8.37
N GLN A 173 4.51 7.06 -9.34
CA GLN A 173 4.67 8.24 -10.18
C GLN A 173 3.65 8.32 -11.32
N GLY A 174 2.75 7.35 -11.44
CA GLY A 174 1.70 7.38 -12.45
C GLY A 174 2.15 7.02 -13.87
N ARG A 175 3.36 6.46 -14.01
CA ARG A 175 3.91 6.06 -15.31
C ARG A 175 3.32 4.75 -15.81
N ILE A 176 2.73 3.96 -14.92
CA ILE A 176 2.06 2.71 -15.24
C ILE A 176 0.55 2.94 -15.17
N LYS A 177 -0.16 2.57 -16.23
CA LYS A 177 -1.63 2.58 -16.23
C LYS A 177 -2.15 1.40 -15.42
N PRO A 178 -3.21 1.59 -14.59
CA PRO A 178 -3.86 0.50 -13.90
C PRO A 178 -4.50 -0.47 -14.91
N TRP A 179 -4.58 -1.74 -14.52
CA TRP A 179 -5.26 -2.77 -15.28
C TRP A 179 -6.75 -2.50 -15.32
N THR A 180 -7.32 -2.70 -16.51
CA THR A 180 -8.76 -2.58 -16.75
C THR A 180 -9.31 -3.98 -16.94
N PRO A 181 -10.28 -4.42 -16.12
CA PRO A 181 -10.90 -5.73 -16.28
C PRO A 181 -11.53 -5.89 -17.68
N PRO A 182 -11.52 -7.11 -18.26
CA PRO A 182 -12.23 -7.38 -19.50
C PRO A 182 -13.70 -6.97 -19.42
N GLY A 183 -14.20 -6.28 -20.45
CA GLY A 183 -15.59 -5.82 -20.51
C GLY A 183 -15.90 -4.54 -19.73
N VAL A 184 -14.91 -3.92 -19.09
CA VAL A 184 -15.06 -2.64 -18.38
C VAL A 184 -14.37 -1.53 -19.18
N THR A 185 -15.04 -0.40 -19.34
CA THR A 185 -14.42 0.84 -19.85
C THR A 185 -14.16 1.77 -18.66
N THR A 186 -12.91 2.18 -18.47
CA THR A 186 -12.52 3.08 -17.36
C THR A 186 -11.80 4.31 -17.88
N THR A 187 -12.16 5.48 -17.37
CA THR A 187 -11.44 6.75 -17.59
C THR A 187 -10.68 7.09 -16.30
N TYR A 188 -9.38 7.38 -16.41
CA TYR A 188 -8.55 7.74 -15.25
C TYR A 188 -8.03 9.18 -15.43
N GLU A 189 -8.58 10.12 -14.67
CA GLU A 189 -8.28 11.56 -14.81
C GLU A 189 -7.03 12.00 -14.03
N ASP A 190 -6.51 11.14 -13.15
CA ASP A 190 -5.48 11.42 -12.16
C ASP A 190 -4.32 10.39 -12.23
N LEU A 191 -3.95 9.98 -13.45
CA LEU A 191 -2.83 9.07 -13.69
C LEU A 191 -1.45 9.67 -13.39
N GLY A 192 -1.34 10.89 -12.87
CA GLY A 192 -0.05 11.58 -12.70
C GLY A 192 0.47 12.21 -14.00
N PRO A 193 1.61 12.92 -13.94
CA PRO A 193 2.10 13.70 -15.07
C PRO A 193 2.45 12.81 -16.26
N THR A 194 1.78 13.02 -17.39
CA THR A 194 2.00 12.30 -18.67
C THR A 194 3.36 12.59 -19.31
N ARG A 195 4.13 13.53 -18.76
CA ARG A 195 5.45 13.89 -19.26
C ARG A 195 6.48 12.92 -18.71
N ALA A 196 7.07 12.12 -19.59
CA ALA A 196 8.28 11.36 -19.32
C ALA A 196 9.31 12.29 -18.66
N ALA A 197 9.53 12.11 -17.36
CA ALA A 197 10.56 12.84 -16.65
C ALA A 197 11.90 12.50 -17.33
N THR A 198 12.50 13.49 -18.00
CA THR A 198 13.86 13.37 -18.49
C THR A 198 14.72 12.96 -17.31
N ARG A 199 15.38 11.82 -17.49
CA ARG A 199 16.15 11.05 -16.52
C ARG A 199 17.12 11.94 -15.73
N LYS A 200 16.67 12.54 -14.63
CA LYS A 200 17.48 13.18 -13.56
C LYS A 200 16.56 13.62 -12.41
N VAL A 201 16.04 12.68 -11.65
CA VAL A 201 15.60 12.95 -10.28
C VAL A 201 16.54 12.18 -9.38
N SER A 202 17.40 12.89 -8.65
CA SER A 202 18.32 12.28 -7.70
C SER A 202 17.50 11.65 -6.56
N MET A 203 17.98 10.53 -6.03
CA MET A 203 17.36 9.77 -4.93
C MET A 203 17.19 10.57 -3.62
N ALA A 204 17.56 11.86 -3.60
CA ALA A 204 17.62 12.70 -2.41
C ALA A 204 16.29 13.39 -2.02
N LYS A 205 15.20 13.19 -2.78
CA LYS A 205 13.90 13.87 -2.52
C LYS A 205 12.71 12.92 -2.48
N ILE A 206 12.83 11.81 -1.76
CA ILE A 206 11.68 10.99 -1.38
C ILE A 206 11.24 11.45 0.03
N PRO A 207 10.00 11.94 0.22
CA PRO A 207 9.47 12.23 1.55
C PRO A 207 9.53 10.96 2.42
N GLY A 208 10.15 11.03 3.59
CA GLY A 208 10.26 9.91 4.54
C GLY A 208 11.56 9.10 4.50
N VAL A 209 12.52 9.40 3.62
CA VAL A 209 13.81 8.67 3.58
C VAL A 209 14.97 9.55 4.09
N LYS A 210 15.44 9.32 5.32
CA LYS A 210 16.70 9.89 5.82
C LYS A 210 17.88 9.10 5.25
N ILE A 211 18.49 9.57 4.17
CA ILE A 211 19.76 9.01 3.67
C ILE A 211 20.90 9.57 4.51
N LYS A 212 21.50 8.75 5.38
CA LYS A 212 22.82 9.05 5.95
C LYS A 212 23.88 8.76 4.88
N ILE A 213 24.37 9.80 4.23
CA ILE A 213 25.53 9.72 3.35
C ILE A 213 26.77 9.77 4.25
N ALA A 214 27.41 8.62 4.47
CA ALA A 214 28.73 8.58 5.09
C ALA A 214 29.73 9.14 4.06
N GLY A 215 30.28 10.32 4.37
CA GLY A 215 31.34 10.94 3.59
C GLY A 215 32.57 10.05 3.58
N ARG A 216 33.08 9.77 2.38
CA ARG A 216 34.44 9.33 2.14
C ARG A 216 35.16 10.56 1.60
N ASP A 217 35.89 11.25 2.46
CA ASP A 217 36.87 12.25 2.03
C ASP A 217 38.03 11.50 1.40
N GLU A 218 38.30 11.78 0.13
CA GLU A 218 39.54 11.38 -0.54
C GLU A 218 40.54 12.53 -0.40
N LEU A 219 41.65 12.26 0.29
CA LEU A 219 43.02 12.57 -0.12
C LEU A 219 43.96 11.56 0.55
#